data_AF-A0A154PC17-F1
#
_entry.id   AF-A0A154PC17-F1
#
_cell.length_a   1.000
_cell.length_b   1.000
_cell.length_c   1.000
_cell.angle_alpha   90.00
_cell.angle_beta   90.00
_cell.angle_gamma   90.00
#
_symmetry.space_group_name_H-M   'P 1'
#
loop_
_entity.id
_entity.type
_entity.pdbx_description
1 polymer ?
#
loop_
_entity_poly.entity_id
_entity_poly.type
_entity_poly.pdbx_seq_one_letter_code
_entity_poly.pdbx_strand_id
1 'polypeptide(L)'
;MSVETANHEFMKLCVMLQSEEKKRRVQGLKEILRILESPQPESEIFKLWDAVNKSLLRILTDSAEICRDQALEVLKLFIVNLTPNDKYIMYLLPILSRRLGTQELIESSEEVRLKCVILLKLLIVKYNNLLTPYVDDLIKILIRTVTDNYPLVKRESCSCVSEFAKNISRHFYTHSGKLVKPILSDFTHQHYRVRIASIISIGDLIQYGDSKCIENVATPLAEKLFDQNGLVRAAVIEIAGCWLLNLRDRYSWWHKILPLLLTGLHDELQEIREKAANFWNDVGQLYIKENQNDEKLKDKMDFLTEDPHHYPNVPRPNLGCRVIAQQTFSKLINGISLELGDWMADIRVRSAQLLCVFILNIENDVTQHIEKLLPPMYRACNNEDNRVVENIERAAEYLGYFVHPKTYCHLIIPTLEESPSVGHLKVFSAILKSSEHSTLLPFLEDIGKFLQQPHICQSKKAAYQLQILSCCYSLILVCKEVCFL
;
A
#
# COMPACT_ATOMS: atom_id res chain seq x y z
N MET A 1 -17.23 -46.07 28.32
CA MET A 1 -18.64 -45.90 28.72
C MET A 1 -19.50 -46.76 27.81
N SER A 2 -20.55 -47.43 28.31
CA SER A 2 -21.44 -48.21 27.44
C SER A 2 -22.18 -47.28 26.48
N VAL A 3 -22.44 -47.71 25.24
CA VAL A 3 -23.08 -46.88 24.20
C VAL A 3 -24.42 -46.30 24.66
N GLU A 4 -25.18 -47.02 25.49
CA GLU A 4 -26.47 -46.57 26.06
C GLU A 4 -26.33 -45.44 27.08
N THR A 5 -25.24 -45.42 27.86
CA THR A 5 -25.01 -44.39 28.89
C THR A 5 -24.61 -43.04 28.27
N ALA A 6 -23.78 -43.06 27.23
CA ALA A 6 -23.44 -41.87 26.45
C ALA A 6 -24.67 -41.28 25.74
N ASN A 7 -25.55 -42.12 25.20
CA ASN A 7 -26.74 -41.66 24.50
C ASN A 7 -27.76 -40.98 25.45
N HIS A 8 -27.91 -41.50 26.67
CA HIS A 8 -28.75 -40.88 27.70
C HIS A 8 -28.19 -39.53 28.19
N GLU A 9 -26.86 -39.44 28.32
CA GLU A 9 -26.17 -38.21 28.68
C GLU A 9 -26.35 -37.11 27.62
N PHE A 10 -26.20 -37.43 26.34
CA PHE A 10 -26.40 -36.45 25.26
C PHE A 10 -27.86 -35.98 25.16
N MET A 11 -28.83 -36.87 25.39
CA MET A 11 -30.24 -36.49 25.47
C MET A 11 -30.51 -35.55 26.65
N LYS A 12 -29.90 -35.79 27.81
CA LYS A 12 -29.98 -34.88 28.96
C LYS A 12 -29.42 -33.50 28.63
N LEU A 13 -28.28 -33.42 27.94
CA LEU A 13 -27.70 -32.15 27.49
C LEU A 13 -28.66 -31.41 26.56
N CYS A 14 -29.28 -32.11 25.60
CA CYS A 14 -30.27 -31.52 24.69
C CYS A 14 -31.46 -30.91 25.45
N VAL A 15 -32.00 -31.61 26.45
CA VAL A 15 -33.08 -31.10 27.32
C VAL A 15 -32.62 -29.87 28.11
N MET A 16 -31.39 -29.86 28.63
CA MET A 16 -30.84 -28.71 29.34
C MET A 16 -30.73 -27.46 28.45
N LEU A 17 -30.32 -27.62 27.18
CA LEU A 17 -30.23 -26.53 26.20
C LEU A 17 -31.60 -25.95 25.82
N GLN A 18 -32.67 -26.75 25.89
CA GLN A 18 -34.05 -26.33 25.57
C GLN A 18 -34.82 -25.78 26.77
N SER A 19 -34.24 -25.79 27.96
CA SER A 19 -34.89 -25.32 29.19
C SER A 19 -35.24 -23.83 29.15
N GLU A 20 -36.42 -23.46 29.65
CA GLU A 20 -36.81 -22.04 29.85
C GLU A 20 -35.91 -21.33 30.87
N GLU A 21 -35.37 -22.08 31.85
CA GLU A 21 -34.44 -21.53 32.84
C GLU A 21 -33.04 -21.26 32.26
N LYS A 22 -32.64 -19.98 32.23
CA LYS A 22 -31.29 -19.53 31.83
C LYS A 22 -30.17 -20.34 32.49
N LYS A 23 -30.27 -20.60 33.80
CA LYS A 23 -29.23 -21.30 34.57
C LYS A 23 -28.99 -22.72 34.05
N ARG A 24 -30.04 -23.45 33.65
CA ARG A 24 -29.93 -24.81 33.11
C ARG A 24 -29.28 -24.81 31.73
N ARG A 25 -29.63 -23.84 30.87
CA ARG A 25 -28.99 -23.69 29.55
C ARG A 25 -27.49 -23.43 29.67
N VAL A 26 -27.10 -22.48 30.53
CA VAL A 26 -25.69 -22.20 30.85
C VAL A 26 -24.97 -23.43 31.39
N GLN A 27 -25.60 -24.20 32.27
CA GLN A 27 -25.01 -25.43 32.79
C GLN A 27 -24.82 -26.49 31.69
N GLY A 28 -25.79 -26.65 30.79
CA GLY A 28 -25.68 -27.56 29.66
C GLY A 28 -24.54 -27.19 28.72
N LEU A 29 -24.40 -25.90 28.39
CA LEU A 29 -23.29 -25.39 27.57
C LEU A 29 -21.93 -25.62 28.24
N LYS A 30 -21.82 -25.36 29.54
CA LYS A 30 -20.58 -25.61 30.31
C LYS A 30 -20.19 -27.09 30.31
N GLU A 31 -21.17 -28.00 30.39
CA GLU A 31 -20.90 -29.42 30.37
C GLU A 31 -20.43 -29.88 28.98
N ILE A 32 -21.06 -29.38 27.91
CA ILE A 32 -20.59 -29.62 26.54
C ILE A 32 -19.16 -29.10 26.34
N LEU A 33 -18.85 -27.89 26.82
CA LEU A 33 -17.49 -27.33 26.75
C LEU A 33 -16.47 -28.25 27.42
N ARG A 34 -16.74 -28.73 28.63
CA ARG A 34 -15.84 -29.67 29.34
C ARG A 34 -15.59 -30.96 28.57
N ILE A 35 -16.63 -31.50 27.92
CA ILE A 35 -16.51 -32.71 27.09
C ILE A 35 -15.59 -32.42 25.88
N LEU A 36 -15.75 -31.27 25.24
CA LEU A 36 -14.99 -30.89 24.03
C LEU A 36 -13.55 -30.42 24.31
N GLU A 37 -13.28 -29.89 25.51
CA GLU A 37 -11.93 -29.51 25.97
C GLU A 37 -11.07 -30.74 26.30
N SER A 38 -11.72 -31.87 26.58
CA SER A 38 -11.03 -33.14 26.81
C SER A 38 -10.72 -33.84 25.48
N PRO A 39 -9.57 -34.53 25.33
CA PRO A 39 -9.28 -35.31 24.12
C PRO A 39 -10.33 -36.42 23.93
N GLN A 40 -11.09 -36.34 22.86
CA GLN A 40 -12.11 -37.33 22.50
C GLN A 40 -11.90 -37.81 21.05
N PRO A 41 -12.22 -39.08 20.73
CA PRO A 41 -12.28 -39.52 19.34
C PRO A 41 -13.29 -38.71 18.54
N GLU A 42 -12.97 -38.38 17.29
CA GLU A 42 -13.86 -37.60 16.41
C GLU A 42 -15.27 -38.23 16.29
N SER A 43 -15.37 -39.56 16.33
CA SER A 43 -16.64 -40.28 16.30
C SER A 43 -17.57 -39.94 17.47
N GLU A 44 -17.02 -39.71 18.67
CA GLU A 44 -17.80 -39.33 19.85
C GLU A 44 -18.22 -37.86 19.78
N ILE A 45 -17.32 -36.99 19.31
CA ILE A 45 -17.63 -35.57 19.06
C ILE A 45 -18.74 -35.45 18.00
N PHE A 46 -18.71 -36.31 16.97
CA PHE A 46 -19.75 -36.34 15.95
C PHE A 46 -21.10 -36.78 16.51
N LYS A 47 -21.15 -37.83 17.35
CA LYS A 47 -22.40 -38.25 18.02
C LYS A 47 -22.97 -37.15 18.90
N LEU A 48 -22.11 -36.46 19.67
CA LEU A 48 -22.51 -35.33 20.49
C LEU A 48 -23.08 -34.21 19.62
N TRP A 49 -22.40 -33.85 18.52
CA TRP A 49 -22.91 -32.87 17.57
C TRP A 49 -24.30 -33.26 17.04
N ASP A 50 -24.48 -34.51 16.61
CA ASP A 50 -25.75 -34.98 16.04
C ASP A 50 -26.91 -34.85 17.04
N ALA A 51 -26.64 -35.12 18.31
CA ALA A 51 -27.61 -35.00 19.39
C ALA A 51 -27.98 -33.54 19.73
N VAL A 52 -27.01 -32.61 19.71
CA VAL A 52 -27.22 -31.25 20.25
C VAL A 52 -27.35 -30.14 19.21
N ASN A 53 -27.00 -30.37 17.93
CA ASN A 53 -26.83 -29.30 16.94
C ASN A 53 -28.06 -28.38 16.80
N LYS A 54 -29.28 -28.92 16.72
CA LYS A 54 -30.50 -28.12 16.55
C LYS A 54 -30.75 -27.20 17.75
N SER A 55 -30.61 -27.77 18.95
CA SER A 55 -30.78 -27.04 20.21
C SER A 55 -29.69 -25.98 20.39
N LEU A 56 -28.45 -26.33 20.05
CA LEU A 56 -27.30 -25.43 20.12
C LEU A 56 -27.44 -24.24 19.15
N LEU A 57 -27.81 -24.48 17.90
CA LEU A 57 -28.02 -23.42 16.91
C LEU A 57 -29.15 -22.47 17.32
N ARG A 58 -30.21 -22.98 17.97
CA ARG A 58 -31.30 -22.15 18.53
C ARG A 58 -30.81 -21.21 19.63
N ILE A 59 -29.83 -21.62 20.45
CA ILE A 59 -29.24 -20.78 21.51
C ILE A 59 -28.55 -19.55 20.93
N LEU A 60 -28.10 -19.55 19.68
CA LEU A 60 -27.57 -18.33 19.06
C LEU A 60 -28.60 -17.19 19.05
N THR A 61 -29.89 -17.47 19.16
CA THR A 61 -30.96 -16.46 19.26
C THR A 61 -31.53 -16.27 20.67
N ASP A 62 -30.85 -16.79 21.69
CA ASP A 62 -31.26 -16.68 23.09
C ASP A 62 -31.32 -15.21 23.56
N SER A 63 -32.25 -14.87 24.44
CA SER A 63 -32.32 -13.52 25.04
C SER A 63 -31.11 -13.22 25.94
N ALA A 64 -30.53 -14.24 26.57
CA ALA A 64 -29.39 -14.11 27.46
C ALA A 64 -28.06 -14.13 26.69
N GLU A 65 -27.30 -13.04 26.79
CA GLU A 65 -25.98 -12.88 26.16
C GLU A 65 -25.01 -14.01 26.53
N ILE A 66 -24.94 -14.39 27.81
CA ILE A 66 -24.06 -15.45 28.30
C ILE A 66 -24.32 -16.81 27.62
N CYS A 67 -25.56 -17.10 27.24
CA CYS A 67 -25.90 -18.33 26.53
C CYS A 67 -25.38 -18.27 25.09
N ARG A 68 -25.57 -17.13 24.41
CA ARG A 68 -25.09 -16.91 23.04
C ARG A 68 -23.57 -16.97 22.96
N ASP A 69 -22.90 -16.33 23.92
CA ASP A 69 -21.46 -16.33 24.09
C ASP A 69 -20.89 -17.76 24.22
N GLN A 70 -21.43 -18.54 25.16
CA GLN A 70 -20.98 -19.91 25.40
C GLN A 70 -21.31 -20.85 24.23
N ALA A 71 -22.45 -20.65 23.55
CA ALA A 71 -22.80 -21.44 22.37
C ALA A 71 -21.80 -21.24 21.23
N LEU A 72 -21.28 -20.02 21.04
CA LEU A 72 -20.25 -19.75 20.04
C LEU A 72 -18.93 -20.48 20.35
N GLU A 73 -18.54 -20.56 21.63
CA GLU A 73 -17.34 -21.34 22.00
C GLU A 73 -17.52 -22.85 21.82
N VAL A 74 -18.70 -23.36 22.15
CA VAL A 74 -19.04 -24.77 21.86
C VAL A 74 -18.96 -25.03 20.35
N LEU A 75 -19.58 -24.18 19.53
CA LEU A 75 -19.55 -24.31 18.07
C LEU A 75 -18.12 -24.24 17.53
N LYS A 76 -17.29 -23.32 18.04
CA LYS A 76 -15.88 -23.23 17.67
C LYS A 76 -15.14 -24.53 17.94
N LEU A 77 -15.30 -25.13 19.12
CA LEU A 77 -14.65 -26.40 19.45
C LEU A 77 -15.12 -27.55 18.57
N PHE A 78 -16.42 -27.64 18.27
CA PHE A 78 -16.92 -28.61 17.30
C PHE A 78 -16.27 -28.43 15.92
N ILE A 79 -16.23 -27.19 15.44
CA ILE A 79 -15.62 -26.86 14.15
C ILE A 79 -14.13 -27.18 14.15
N VAL A 80 -13.39 -26.96 15.24
CA VAL A 80 -11.96 -27.32 15.34
C VAL A 80 -11.75 -28.83 15.30
N ASN A 81 -12.57 -29.60 16.01
CA ASN A 81 -12.35 -31.02 16.23
C ASN A 81 -12.96 -31.94 15.17
N LEU A 82 -13.95 -31.48 14.39
CA LEU A 82 -14.61 -32.28 13.35
C LEU A 82 -13.99 -32.06 11.97
N THR A 83 -13.91 -33.12 11.16
CA THR A 83 -13.55 -33.03 9.74
C THR A 83 -14.57 -32.18 8.98
N PRO A 84 -14.16 -31.24 8.11
CA PRO A 84 -15.09 -30.33 7.42
C PRO A 84 -16.21 -31.07 6.69
N ASN A 85 -17.46 -30.66 6.94
CA ASN A 85 -18.65 -31.22 6.29
C ASN A 85 -19.78 -30.18 6.21
N ASP A 86 -20.46 -30.12 5.07
CA ASP A 86 -21.53 -29.14 4.81
C ASP A 86 -22.66 -29.17 5.87
N LYS A 87 -22.97 -30.34 6.44
CA LYS A 87 -24.01 -30.49 7.47
C LYS A 87 -23.78 -29.63 8.72
N TYR A 88 -22.54 -29.22 8.98
CA TYR A 88 -22.19 -28.37 10.13
C TYR A 88 -22.41 -26.88 9.86
N ILE A 89 -22.36 -26.48 8.59
CA ILE A 89 -22.39 -25.07 8.17
C ILE A 89 -23.71 -24.66 7.51
N MET A 90 -24.46 -25.61 6.95
CA MET A 90 -25.68 -25.35 6.16
C MET A 90 -26.76 -24.54 6.89
N TYR A 91 -26.87 -24.70 8.21
CA TYR A 91 -27.77 -23.89 9.04
C TYR A 91 -27.06 -22.78 9.81
N LEU A 92 -25.78 -22.99 10.14
CA LEU A 92 -24.98 -22.01 10.88
C LEU A 92 -24.76 -20.72 10.07
N LEU A 93 -24.37 -20.83 8.79
CA LEU A 93 -24.08 -19.67 7.96
C LEU A 93 -25.31 -18.79 7.71
N PRO A 94 -26.50 -19.32 7.37
CA PRO A 94 -27.71 -18.51 7.30
C PRO A 94 -28.06 -17.81 8.62
N ILE A 95 -27.85 -18.46 9.77
CA ILE A 95 -28.07 -17.85 11.09
C ILE A 95 -27.10 -16.69 11.30
N LEU A 96 -25.81 -16.87 11.03
CA LEU A 96 -24.81 -15.81 11.13
C LEU A 96 -25.10 -14.66 10.15
N SER A 97 -25.51 -14.97 8.92
CA SER A 97 -25.89 -14.00 7.88
C SER A 97 -27.08 -13.15 8.29
N ARG A 98 -28.14 -13.76 8.84
CA ARG A 98 -29.27 -13.02 9.40
C ARG A 98 -28.83 -12.12 10.55
N ARG A 99 -28.01 -12.65 11.45
CA ARG A 99 -27.63 -12.01 12.71
C ARG A 99 -26.64 -10.85 12.57
N LEU A 100 -25.70 -10.95 11.63
CA LEU A 100 -24.64 -9.95 11.40
C LEU A 100 -24.77 -9.19 10.08
N GLY A 101 -25.33 -9.82 9.06
CA GLY A 101 -25.38 -9.28 7.69
C GLY A 101 -26.62 -8.44 7.38
N THR A 102 -27.57 -8.32 8.31
CA THR A 102 -28.76 -7.48 8.11
C THR A 102 -28.50 -6.02 8.47
N GLN A 103 -29.39 -5.12 8.02
CA GLN A 103 -29.28 -3.70 8.33
C GLN A 103 -29.62 -3.42 9.81
N GLU A 104 -30.60 -4.15 10.33
CA GLU A 104 -30.99 -4.12 11.74
C GLU A 104 -29.92 -4.76 12.62
N LEU A 105 -29.60 -4.12 13.75
CA LEU A 105 -28.65 -4.67 14.71
C LEU A 105 -29.31 -5.76 15.55
N ILE A 106 -29.24 -7.01 15.09
CA ILE A 106 -29.83 -8.16 15.79
C ILE A 106 -28.97 -8.58 16.98
N GLU A 107 -27.63 -8.64 16.84
CA GLU A 107 -26.74 -8.91 17.97
C GLU A 107 -26.19 -7.62 18.57
N SER A 108 -26.72 -7.24 19.74
CA SER A 108 -26.34 -6.02 20.45
C SER A 108 -24.97 -6.10 21.12
N SER A 109 -24.53 -7.27 21.59
CA SER A 109 -23.26 -7.43 22.31
C SER A 109 -22.07 -7.43 21.35
N GLU A 110 -21.16 -6.48 21.56
CA GLU A 110 -19.96 -6.32 20.74
C GLU A 110 -19.01 -7.52 20.86
N GLU A 111 -18.90 -8.10 22.05
CA GLU A 111 -18.09 -9.31 22.32
C GLU A 111 -18.67 -10.54 21.60
N VAL A 112 -20.00 -10.68 21.60
CA VAL A 112 -20.66 -11.77 20.89
C VAL A 112 -20.54 -11.59 19.37
N ARG A 113 -20.65 -10.35 18.85
CA ARG A 113 -20.36 -10.07 17.43
C ARG A 113 -18.94 -10.44 17.06
N LEU A 114 -17.96 -10.10 17.90
CA LEU A 114 -16.56 -10.45 17.71
C LEU A 114 -16.38 -11.98 17.62
N LYS A 115 -16.96 -12.74 18.56
CA LYS A 115 -16.90 -14.21 18.53
C LYS A 115 -17.55 -14.82 17.30
N CYS A 116 -18.64 -14.25 16.81
CA CYS A 116 -19.24 -14.67 15.54
C CYS A 116 -18.26 -14.48 14.36
N VAL A 117 -17.55 -13.36 14.29
CA VAL A 117 -16.57 -13.09 13.21
C VAL A 117 -15.33 -13.98 13.33
N ILE A 118 -14.86 -14.26 14.56
CA ILE A 118 -13.78 -15.24 14.81
C ILE A 118 -14.20 -16.63 14.30
N LEU A 119 -15.43 -17.06 14.62
CA LEU A 119 -15.98 -18.31 14.11
C LEU A 119 -16.08 -18.30 12.58
N LEU A 120 -16.52 -17.20 11.97
CA LEU A 120 -16.59 -17.04 10.52
C LEU A 120 -15.21 -17.22 9.87
N LYS A 121 -14.17 -16.60 10.41
CA LYS A 121 -12.80 -16.74 9.89
C LYS A 121 -12.30 -18.18 10.02
N LEU A 122 -12.56 -18.84 11.14
CA LEU A 122 -12.25 -20.26 11.32
C LEU A 122 -12.92 -21.13 10.25
N LEU A 123 -14.20 -20.86 9.95
CA LEU A 123 -14.91 -21.55 8.87
C LEU A 123 -14.21 -21.32 7.53
N ILE A 124 -13.84 -20.08 7.20
CA ILE A 124 -13.16 -19.73 5.94
C ILE A 124 -11.87 -20.51 5.76
N VAL A 125 -11.00 -20.52 6.79
CA VAL A 125 -9.71 -21.22 6.75
C VAL A 125 -9.89 -22.74 6.66
N LYS A 126 -10.88 -23.29 7.38
CA LYS A 126 -11.03 -24.75 7.52
C LYS A 126 -11.85 -25.40 6.40
N TYR A 127 -12.87 -24.72 5.88
CA TYR A 127 -13.83 -25.30 4.93
C TYR A 127 -13.51 -25.04 3.46
N ASN A 128 -12.70 -24.02 3.15
CA ASN A 128 -12.24 -23.72 1.79
C ASN A 128 -13.42 -23.75 0.78
N ASN A 129 -13.32 -24.56 -0.27
CA ASN A 129 -14.30 -24.66 -1.35
C ASN A 129 -15.70 -25.15 -0.89
N LEU A 130 -15.84 -25.77 0.29
CA LEU A 130 -17.16 -26.12 0.83
C LEU A 130 -18.01 -24.88 1.14
N LEU A 131 -17.39 -23.70 1.27
CA LEU A 131 -18.10 -22.44 1.49
C LEU A 131 -18.65 -21.80 0.22
N THR A 132 -18.36 -22.35 -0.96
CA THR A 132 -18.81 -21.82 -2.25
C THR A 132 -20.32 -21.50 -2.30
N PRO A 133 -21.22 -22.36 -1.78
CA PRO A 133 -22.66 -22.08 -1.78
C PRO A 133 -23.08 -20.90 -0.90
N TYR A 134 -22.20 -20.46 0.02
CA TYR A 134 -22.49 -19.44 1.04
C TYR A 134 -21.73 -18.14 0.80
N VAL A 135 -21.08 -17.97 -0.35
CA VAL A 135 -20.27 -16.77 -0.67
C VAL A 135 -21.07 -15.48 -0.51
N ASP A 136 -22.33 -15.45 -0.93
CA ASP A 136 -23.17 -14.26 -0.78
C ASP A 136 -23.45 -13.93 0.69
N ASP A 137 -23.66 -14.94 1.53
CA ASP A 137 -23.81 -14.77 2.98
C ASP A 137 -22.52 -14.24 3.61
N LEU A 138 -21.35 -14.78 3.22
CA LEU A 138 -20.05 -14.29 3.69
C LEU A 138 -19.86 -12.82 3.34
N ILE A 139 -20.08 -12.44 2.08
CA ILE A 139 -19.96 -11.05 1.62
C ILE A 139 -20.93 -10.14 2.37
N LYS A 140 -22.19 -10.57 2.55
CA LYS A 140 -23.20 -9.81 3.26
C LYS A 140 -22.81 -9.56 4.73
N ILE A 141 -22.27 -10.57 5.41
CA ILE A 141 -21.75 -10.40 6.77
C ILE A 141 -20.56 -9.43 6.77
N LEU A 142 -19.56 -9.68 5.92
CA LEU A 142 -18.31 -8.91 5.92
C LEU A 142 -18.52 -7.44 5.59
N ILE A 143 -19.41 -7.09 4.66
CA ILE A 143 -19.76 -5.68 4.35
C ILE A 143 -20.25 -4.94 5.61
N ARG A 144 -21.00 -5.61 6.49
CA ARG A 144 -21.53 -5.00 7.72
C ARG A 144 -20.47 -4.96 8.82
N THR A 145 -19.75 -6.05 9.02
CA THR A 145 -18.84 -6.19 10.17
C THR A 145 -17.52 -5.46 10.00
N VAL A 146 -17.04 -5.21 8.77
CA VAL A 146 -15.91 -4.28 8.56
C VAL A 146 -16.30 -2.86 8.99
N THR A 147 -17.55 -2.45 8.79
CA THR A 147 -18.04 -1.14 9.24
C THR A 147 -18.60 -1.13 10.67
N ASP A 148 -18.39 -2.18 11.47
CA ASP A 148 -18.94 -2.28 12.84
C ASP A 148 -18.44 -1.13 13.75
N ASN A 149 -19.22 -0.73 14.74
CA ASN A 149 -18.79 0.31 15.68
C ASN A 149 -17.67 -0.15 16.61
N TYR A 150 -17.56 -1.47 16.86
CA TYR A 150 -16.55 -2.02 17.76
C TYR A 150 -15.22 -2.26 17.04
N PRO A 151 -14.10 -1.61 17.46
CA PRO A 151 -12.82 -1.70 16.75
C PRO A 151 -12.25 -3.12 16.61
N LEU A 152 -12.53 -4.02 17.56
CA LEU A 152 -12.06 -5.41 17.46
C LEU A 152 -12.82 -6.19 16.38
N VAL A 153 -14.12 -5.95 16.21
CA VAL A 153 -14.91 -6.56 15.12
C VAL A 153 -14.41 -6.09 13.77
N LYS A 154 -14.11 -4.79 13.60
CA LYS A 154 -13.52 -4.25 12.37
C LYS A 154 -12.22 -4.97 12.01
N ARG A 155 -11.31 -5.10 12.98
CA ARG A 155 -9.99 -5.74 12.79
C ARG A 155 -10.12 -7.21 12.43
N GLU A 156 -10.96 -7.96 13.15
CA GLU A 156 -11.16 -9.38 12.85
C GLU A 156 -11.86 -9.57 11.50
N SER A 157 -12.79 -8.67 11.13
CA SER A 157 -13.45 -8.69 9.82
C SER A 157 -12.48 -8.43 8.68
N CYS A 158 -11.57 -7.46 8.84
CA CYS A 158 -10.48 -7.21 7.88
C CYS A 158 -9.61 -8.46 7.68
N SER A 159 -9.26 -9.14 8.78
CA SER A 159 -8.52 -10.41 8.70
C SER A 159 -9.34 -11.52 8.06
N CYS A 160 -10.64 -11.57 8.30
CA CYS A 160 -11.56 -12.53 7.69
C CYS A 160 -11.68 -12.32 6.17
N VAL A 161 -11.71 -11.06 5.70
CA VAL A 161 -11.63 -10.71 4.27
C VAL A 161 -10.31 -11.22 3.66
N SER A 162 -9.17 -11.01 4.33
CA SER A 162 -7.87 -11.51 3.89
C SER A 162 -7.84 -13.03 3.74
N GLU A 163 -8.38 -13.77 4.71
CA GLU A 163 -8.48 -15.23 4.61
C GLU A 163 -9.43 -15.66 3.50
N PHE A 164 -10.52 -14.93 3.28
CA PHE A 164 -11.46 -15.23 2.20
C PHE A 164 -10.81 -15.07 0.82
N ALA A 165 -10.08 -13.95 0.64
CA ALA A 165 -9.28 -13.67 -0.54
C ALA A 165 -8.28 -14.79 -0.86
N LYS A 166 -7.55 -15.27 0.14
CA LYS A 166 -6.51 -16.30 -0.01
C LYS A 166 -7.07 -17.69 -0.29
N ASN A 167 -8.06 -18.11 0.50
CA ASN A 167 -8.52 -19.51 0.52
C ASN A 167 -9.60 -19.81 -0.53
N ILE A 168 -10.33 -18.80 -1.02
CA ILE A 168 -11.44 -18.96 -1.97
C ILE A 168 -11.35 -17.91 -3.11
N SER A 169 -10.13 -17.68 -3.61
CA SER A 169 -9.77 -16.60 -4.54
C SER A 169 -10.65 -16.51 -5.79
N ARG A 170 -11.00 -17.63 -6.42
CA ARG A 170 -11.84 -17.65 -7.64
C ARG A 170 -13.22 -17.02 -7.42
N HIS A 171 -13.87 -17.35 -6.29
CA HIS A 171 -15.17 -16.79 -5.96
C HIS A 171 -15.02 -15.38 -5.39
N PHE A 172 -13.99 -15.13 -4.59
CA PHE A 172 -13.69 -13.81 -4.06
C PHE A 172 -13.48 -12.77 -5.18
N TYR A 173 -12.80 -13.13 -6.27
CA TYR A 173 -12.51 -12.25 -7.41
C TYR A 173 -13.77 -11.54 -7.95
N THR A 174 -14.90 -12.25 -8.03
CA THR A 174 -16.14 -11.70 -8.60
C THR A 174 -16.85 -10.73 -7.63
N HIS A 175 -16.50 -10.77 -6.33
CA HIS A 175 -17.16 -10.00 -5.28
C HIS A 175 -16.24 -8.96 -4.61
N SER A 176 -14.94 -8.99 -4.87
CA SER A 176 -13.93 -8.17 -4.18
C SER A 176 -14.26 -6.68 -4.21
N GLY A 177 -14.75 -6.16 -5.34
CA GLY A 177 -15.14 -4.75 -5.50
C GLY A 177 -16.20 -4.28 -4.49
N LYS A 178 -17.08 -5.17 -4.01
CA LYS A 178 -18.12 -4.82 -3.02
C LYS A 178 -17.56 -4.48 -1.64
N LEU A 179 -16.35 -4.96 -1.32
CA LEU A 179 -15.69 -4.78 -0.02
C LEU A 179 -14.74 -3.57 0.00
N VAL A 180 -14.37 -3.01 -1.16
CA VAL A 180 -13.43 -1.88 -1.26
C VAL A 180 -13.92 -0.68 -0.46
N LYS A 181 -15.11 -0.15 -0.76
CA LYS A 181 -15.64 1.05 -0.09
C LYS A 181 -15.85 0.84 1.42
N PRO A 182 -16.46 -0.28 1.89
CA PRO A 182 -16.55 -0.58 3.31
C PRO A 182 -15.20 -0.55 4.04
N ILE A 183 -14.15 -1.18 3.49
CA ILE A 183 -12.82 -1.22 4.13
C ILE A 183 -12.15 0.17 4.11
N LEU A 184 -12.26 0.91 3.00
CA LEU A 184 -11.70 2.26 2.89
C LEU A 184 -12.27 3.23 3.93
N SER A 185 -13.50 3.02 4.41
CA SER A 185 -14.11 3.86 5.45
C SER A 185 -13.32 3.86 6.77
N ASP A 186 -12.47 2.85 6.98
CA ASP A 186 -11.66 2.69 8.18
C ASP A 186 -10.24 3.26 8.05
N PHE A 187 -9.86 3.81 6.90
CA PHE A 187 -8.54 4.43 6.67
C PHE A 187 -8.33 5.72 7.48
N THR A 188 -9.40 6.34 7.96
CA THR A 188 -9.36 7.55 8.79
C THR A 188 -9.75 7.27 10.25
N HIS A 189 -9.91 6.00 10.62
CA HIS A 189 -10.32 5.60 11.95
C HIS A 189 -9.32 6.06 13.02
N GLN A 190 -9.80 6.49 14.20
CA GLN A 190 -8.96 7.05 15.27
C GLN A 190 -7.85 6.10 15.73
N HIS A 191 -8.13 4.80 15.84
CA HIS A 191 -7.17 3.79 16.27
C HIS A 191 -6.32 3.30 15.10
N TYR A 192 -5.01 3.53 15.17
CA TYR A 192 -4.05 3.12 14.13
C TYR A 192 -4.11 1.61 13.83
N ARG A 193 -4.40 0.75 14.81
CA ARG A 193 -4.53 -0.71 14.61
C ARG A 193 -5.69 -1.10 13.68
N VAL A 194 -6.74 -0.29 13.63
CA VAL A 194 -7.86 -0.49 12.68
C VAL A 194 -7.42 -0.04 11.29
N ARG A 195 -6.74 1.10 11.18
CA ARG A 195 -6.18 1.59 9.90
C ARG A 195 -5.22 0.57 9.29
N ILE A 196 -4.29 0.02 10.08
CA ILE A 196 -3.36 -1.04 9.63
C ILE A 196 -4.13 -2.28 9.15
N ALA A 197 -5.10 -2.76 9.93
CA ALA A 197 -5.88 -3.94 9.54
C ALA A 197 -6.61 -3.72 8.21
N SER A 198 -7.13 -2.51 7.99
CA SER A 198 -7.82 -2.12 6.75
C SER A 198 -6.86 -2.04 5.56
N ILE A 199 -5.66 -1.49 5.74
CA ILE A 199 -4.61 -1.42 4.71
C ILE A 199 -4.17 -2.83 4.30
N ILE A 200 -3.89 -3.71 5.27
CA ILE A 200 -3.52 -5.11 4.99
C ILE A 200 -4.65 -5.83 4.26
N SER A 201 -5.90 -5.62 4.68
CA SER A 201 -7.07 -6.22 4.04
C SER A 201 -7.25 -5.76 2.58
N ILE A 202 -7.04 -4.46 2.29
CA ILE A 202 -6.98 -3.96 0.91
C ILE A 202 -5.82 -4.59 0.14
N GLY A 203 -4.65 -4.72 0.78
CA GLY A 203 -3.48 -5.42 0.25
C GLY A 203 -3.84 -6.80 -0.30
N ASP A 204 -4.42 -7.65 0.55
CA ASP A 204 -4.85 -9.00 0.19
C ASP A 204 -6.02 -8.99 -0.82
N LEU A 205 -6.98 -8.06 -0.68
CA LEU A 205 -8.13 -7.94 -1.59
C LEU A 205 -7.67 -7.70 -3.03
N ILE A 206 -6.68 -6.82 -3.24
CA ILE A 206 -6.11 -6.57 -4.56
C ILE A 206 -5.24 -7.75 -5.02
N GLN A 207 -4.45 -8.34 -4.12
CA GLN A 207 -3.53 -9.43 -4.44
C GLN A 207 -4.24 -10.67 -4.98
N TYR A 208 -5.43 -10.98 -4.44
CA TYR A 208 -6.19 -12.20 -4.77
C TYR A 208 -7.56 -11.94 -5.44
N GLY A 209 -8.00 -10.69 -5.54
CA GLY A 209 -9.27 -10.28 -6.15
C GLY A 209 -9.10 -9.55 -7.48
N ASP A 210 -10.11 -8.77 -7.87
CA ASP A 210 -10.04 -7.94 -9.08
C ASP A 210 -9.05 -6.79 -8.92
N SER A 211 -7.90 -6.90 -9.57
CA SER A 211 -6.83 -5.90 -9.56
C SER A 211 -7.25 -4.54 -10.10
N LYS A 212 -8.33 -4.44 -10.89
CA LYS A 212 -8.88 -3.13 -11.33
C LYS A 212 -9.30 -2.25 -10.16
N CYS A 213 -9.59 -2.84 -9.01
CA CYS A 213 -9.90 -2.10 -7.79
C CYS A 213 -8.74 -1.19 -7.34
N ILE A 214 -7.50 -1.39 -7.83
CA ILE A 214 -6.35 -0.48 -7.60
C ILE A 214 -6.70 0.98 -7.92
N GLU A 215 -7.49 1.24 -8.96
CA GLU A 215 -7.90 2.60 -9.35
C GLU A 215 -8.60 3.34 -8.21
N ASN A 216 -9.36 2.61 -7.39
CA ASN A 216 -10.14 3.18 -6.29
C ASN A 216 -9.35 3.28 -4.98
N VAL A 217 -8.26 2.52 -4.82
CA VAL A 217 -7.51 2.43 -3.54
C VAL A 217 -6.17 3.15 -3.58
N ALA A 218 -5.59 3.42 -4.75
CA ALA A 218 -4.27 4.04 -4.88
C ALA A 218 -4.20 5.41 -4.18
N THR A 219 -5.16 6.30 -4.42
CA THR A 219 -5.20 7.63 -3.79
C THR A 219 -5.42 7.55 -2.27
N PRO A 220 -6.42 6.80 -1.74
CA PRO A 220 -6.56 6.60 -0.31
C PRO A 220 -5.31 6.03 0.37
N LEU A 221 -4.56 5.14 -0.31
CA LEU A 221 -3.30 4.61 0.20
C LEU A 221 -2.18 5.65 0.20
N ALA A 222 -2.10 6.49 -0.84
CA ALA A 222 -1.13 7.59 -0.88
C ALA A 222 -1.36 8.57 0.28
N GLU A 223 -2.62 8.88 0.62
CA GLU A 223 -2.95 9.70 1.79
C GLU A 223 -2.44 9.07 3.11
N LYS A 224 -2.39 7.73 3.19
CA LYS A 224 -1.86 7.03 4.38
C LYS A 224 -0.35 7.12 4.53
N LEU A 225 0.39 7.56 3.52
CA LEU A 225 1.83 7.88 3.64
C LEU A 225 2.07 9.18 4.43
N PHE A 226 1.02 9.93 4.75
CA PHE A 226 1.06 11.10 5.64
C PHE A 226 0.55 10.78 7.05
N ASP A 227 0.29 9.51 7.37
CA ASP A 227 -0.19 9.13 8.70
C ASP A 227 0.87 9.43 9.78
N GLN A 228 0.43 10.00 10.91
CA GLN A 228 1.31 10.32 12.04
C GLN A 228 1.94 9.07 12.66
N ASN A 229 1.30 7.91 12.52
CA ASN A 229 1.84 6.65 13.04
C ASN A 229 2.65 5.94 11.96
N GLY A 230 3.97 5.82 12.18
CA GLY A 230 4.87 5.14 11.25
C GLY A 230 4.48 3.71 10.91
N LEU A 231 3.81 2.96 11.80
CA LEU A 231 3.36 1.60 11.51
C LEU A 231 2.25 1.56 10.45
N VAL A 232 1.44 2.63 10.34
CA VAL A 232 0.43 2.76 9.28
C VAL A 232 1.14 2.97 7.94
N ARG A 233 2.12 3.87 7.88
CA ARG A 233 2.93 4.12 6.67
C ARG A 233 3.68 2.87 6.25
N ALA A 234 4.31 2.16 7.19
CA ALA A 234 5.02 0.90 6.97
C ALA A 234 4.12 -0.20 6.39
N ALA A 235 2.82 -0.21 6.71
CA ALA A 235 1.85 -1.14 6.13
C ALA A 235 1.55 -0.82 4.66
N VAL A 236 1.50 0.47 4.28
CA VAL A 236 1.37 0.88 2.86
C VAL A 236 2.59 0.44 2.05
N ILE A 237 3.79 0.65 2.60
CA ILE A 237 5.04 0.22 1.97
C ILE A 237 5.09 -1.30 1.77
N GLU A 238 4.67 -2.08 2.78
CA GLU A 238 4.58 -3.54 2.69
C GLU A 238 3.70 -3.98 1.53
N ILE A 239 2.44 -3.51 1.48
CA ILE A 239 1.50 -3.97 0.46
C ILE A 239 1.94 -3.55 -0.95
N ALA A 240 2.53 -2.35 -1.11
CA ALA A 240 3.03 -1.87 -2.38
C ALA A 240 4.21 -2.74 -2.87
N GLY A 241 5.15 -3.07 -1.98
CA GLY A 241 6.24 -3.98 -2.26
C GLY A 241 5.74 -5.38 -2.64
N CYS A 242 4.80 -5.94 -1.87
CA CYS A 242 4.18 -7.22 -2.17
C CYS A 242 3.49 -7.24 -3.54
N TRP A 243 2.76 -6.17 -3.90
CA TRP A 243 2.12 -6.08 -5.22
C TRP A 243 3.14 -6.00 -6.36
N LEU A 244 4.22 -5.22 -6.19
CA LEU A 244 5.28 -5.12 -7.20
C LEU A 244 6.08 -6.41 -7.40
N LEU A 245 6.06 -7.31 -6.41
CA LEU A 245 6.67 -8.63 -6.52
C LEU A 245 5.69 -9.71 -7.01
N ASN A 246 4.46 -9.72 -6.50
CA ASN A 246 3.61 -10.91 -6.56
C ASN A 246 2.26 -10.70 -7.25
N LEU A 247 1.83 -9.47 -7.54
CA LEU A 247 0.54 -9.27 -8.21
C LEU A 247 0.61 -9.74 -9.67
N ARG A 248 -0.37 -10.54 -10.10
CA ARG A 248 -0.34 -11.25 -11.39
C ARG A 248 -0.16 -10.33 -12.61
N ASP A 249 -0.84 -9.18 -12.62
CA ASP A 249 -0.80 -8.18 -13.71
C ASP A 249 -0.12 -6.88 -13.24
N ARG A 250 0.92 -7.00 -12.41
CA ARG A 250 1.54 -5.82 -11.76
C ARG A 250 2.14 -4.81 -12.73
N TYR A 251 2.56 -5.22 -13.93
CA TYR A 251 3.20 -4.34 -14.91
C TYR A 251 2.21 -3.26 -15.39
N SER A 252 0.94 -3.62 -15.57
CA SER A 252 -0.15 -2.69 -15.91
C SER A 252 -0.37 -1.62 -14.84
N TRP A 253 -0.07 -1.95 -13.57
CA TRP A 253 -0.36 -1.12 -12.40
C TRP A 253 0.86 -0.40 -11.80
N TRP A 254 2.05 -0.53 -12.38
CA TRP A 254 3.26 0.15 -11.87
C TRP A 254 3.06 1.64 -11.63
N HIS A 255 2.40 2.34 -12.55
CA HIS A 255 2.10 3.77 -12.42
C HIS A 255 1.17 4.15 -11.25
N LYS A 256 0.55 3.18 -10.57
CA LYS A 256 -0.23 3.39 -9.34
C LYS A 256 0.49 2.87 -8.10
N ILE A 257 1.33 1.85 -8.25
CA ILE A 257 2.00 1.20 -7.12
C ILE A 257 3.37 1.80 -6.83
N LEU A 258 4.15 2.18 -7.86
CA LEU A 258 5.49 2.75 -7.68
C LEU A 258 5.48 4.00 -6.79
N PRO A 259 4.58 4.99 -6.95
CA PRO A 259 4.54 6.14 -6.05
C PRO A 259 4.37 5.72 -4.58
N LEU A 260 3.57 4.68 -4.31
CA LEU A 260 3.34 4.21 -2.94
C LEU A 260 4.61 3.65 -2.31
N LEU A 261 5.39 2.86 -3.04
CA LEU A 261 6.65 2.29 -2.56
C LEU A 261 7.76 3.36 -2.47
N LEU A 262 7.97 4.10 -3.56
CA LEU A 262 9.12 4.98 -3.72
C LEU A 262 9.07 6.22 -2.82
N THR A 263 7.90 6.70 -2.44
CA THR A 263 7.77 7.74 -1.40
C THR A 263 8.32 7.26 -0.05
N GLY A 264 8.29 5.96 0.23
CA GLY A 264 8.87 5.36 1.45
C GLY A 264 10.38 5.55 1.58
N LEU A 265 11.10 5.77 0.48
CA LEU A 265 12.56 6.04 0.50
C LEU A 265 12.91 7.35 1.22
N HIS A 266 11.94 8.25 1.37
CA HIS A 266 12.08 9.53 2.08
C HIS A 266 11.21 9.59 3.34
N ASP A 267 10.82 8.43 3.91
CA ASP A 267 10.14 8.41 5.20
C ASP A 267 11.04 8.98 6.31
N GLU A 268 10.44 9.58 7.35
CA GLU A 268 11.19 10.10 8.50
C GLU A 268 11.85 8.97 9.32
N LEU A 269 11.23 7.78 9.35
CA LEU A 269 11.75 6.62 10.06
C LEU A 269 12.70 5.80 9.16
N GLN A 270 13.91 5.54 9.67
CA GLN A 270 14.94 4.78 8.96
C GLN A 270 14.47 3.38 8.57
N GLU A 271 13.79 2.68 9.46
CA GLU A 271 13.28 1.33 9.22
C GLU A 271 12.34 1.27 8.01
N ILE A 272 11.55 2.32 7.78
CA ILE A 272 10.64 2.40 6.62
C ILE A 272 11.41 2.67 5.34
N ARG A 273 12.44 3.54 5.39
CA ARG A 273 13.33 3.79 4.25
C ARG A 273 14.07 2.52 3.81
N GLU A 274 14.63 1.78 4.76
CA GLU A 274 15.34 0.52 4.50
C GLU A 274 14.40 -0.53 3.92
N LYS A 275 13.19 -0.65 4.49
CA LYS A 275 12.16 -1.55 3.98
C LYS A 275 11.77 -1.23 2.53
N ALA A 276 11.54 0.05 2.22
CA ALA A 276 11.23 0.49 0.85
C ALA A 276 12.40 0.22 -0.11
N ALA A 277 13.64 0.46 0.33
CA ALA A 277 14.85 0.22 -0.47
C ALA A 277 15.05 -1.28 -0.77
N ASN A 278 14.84 -2.15 0.23
CA ASN A 278 14.93 -3.60 0.04
C ASN A 278 13.88 -4.11 -0.96
N PHE A 279 12.61 -3.72 -0.77
CA PHE A 279 11.57 -4.05 -1.75
C PHE A 279 11.90 -3.52 -3.15
N TRP A 280 12.40 -2.29 -3.25
CA TRP A 280 12.73 -1.72 -4.55
C TRP A 280 13.84 -2.49 -5.26
N ASN A 281 14.89 -2.85 -4.52
CA ASN A 281 15.95 -3.70 -5.03
C ASN A 281 15.42 -5.05 -5.51
N ASP A 282 14.63 -5.74 -4.69
CA ASP A 282 14.08 -7.07 -5.00
C ASP A 282 13.16 -7.03 -6.23
N VAL A 283 12.36 -5.97 -6.37
CA VAL A 283 11.50 -5.74 -7.54
C VAL A 283 12.33 -5.63 -8.81
N GLY A 284 13.43 -4.89 -8.78
CA GLY A 284 14.35 -4.79 -9.91
C GLY A 284 15.03 -6.12 -10.24
N GLN A 285 15.49 -6.86 -9.23
CA GLN A 285 16.08 -8.20 -9.42
C GLN A 285 15.07 -9.19 -10.04
N LEU A 286 13.83 -9.18 -9.56
CA LEU A 286 12.76 -10.01 -10.10
C LEU A 286 12.47 -9.66 -11.56
N TYR A 287 12.41 -8.38 -11.91
CA TYR A 287 12.21 -7.95 -13.30
C TYR A 287 13.31 -8.47 -14.23
N ILE A 288 14.58 -8.38 -13.81
CA ILE A 288 15.70 -8.91 -14.60
C ILE A 288 15.52 -10.42 -14.81
N LYS A 289 15.20 -11.16 -13.75
CA LYS A 289 15.02 -12.61 -13.81
C LYS A 289 13.89 -13.03 -14.75
N GLU A 290 12.76 -12.33 -14.72
CA GLU A 290 11.59 -12.63 -15.56
C GLU A 290 11.81 -12.27 -17.03
N ASN A 291 12.60 -11.22 -17.30
CA ASN A 291 12.79 -10.65 -18.64
C ASN A 291 14.18 -10.97 -19.22
N GLN A 292 14.92 -11.92 -18.65
CA GLN A 292 16.27 -12.30 -19.10
C GLN A 292 16.36 -12.74 -20.57
N ASN A 293 15.23 -13.12 -21.18
CA ASN A 293 15.15 -13.52 -22.59
C ASN A 293 14.78 -12.37 -23.54
N ASP A 294 14.45 -11.18 -23.02
CA ASP A 294 14.17 -9.99 -23.81
C ASP A 294 15.46 -9.44 -24.43
N GLU A 295 15.51 -9.31 -25.75
CA GLU A 295 16.71 -8.87 -26.49
C GLU A 295 17.16 -7.47 -26.06
N LYS A 296 16.23 -6.54 -25.82
CA LYS A 296 16.59 -5.17 -25.42
C LYS A 296 17.20 -5.14 -24.02
N LEU A 297 16.72 -6.00 -23.12
CA LEU A 297 17.30 -6.12 -21.79
C LEU A 297 18.68 -6.78 -21.85
N LYS A 298 18.87 -7.81 -22.68
CA LYS A 298 20.17 -8.44 -22.90
C LYS A 298 21.20 -7.45 -23.41
N ASP A 299 20.86 -6.69 -24.45
CA ASP A 299 21.75 -5.64 -24.96
C ASP A 299 22.13 -4.66 -23.84
N LYS A 300 21.17 -4.21 -23.03
CA LYS A 300 21.44 -3.34 -21.87
C LYS A 300 22.34 -3.99 -20.82
N MET A 301 22.28 -5.32 -20.64
CA MET A 301 23.13 -6.06 -19.71
C MET A 301 24.54 -6.24 -20.26
N ASP A 302 24.69 -6.54 -21.56
CA ASP A 302 25.98 -6.75 -22.21
C ASP A 302 26.82 -5.47 -22.26
N PHE A 303 26.18 -4.31 -22.36
CA PHE A 303 26.81 -2.98 -22.34
C PHE A 303 26.71 -2.28 -20.98
N LEU A 304 26.36 -3.00 -19.91
CA LEU A 304 26.21 -2.42 -18.59
C LEU A 304 27.58 -2.02 -18.04
N THR A 305 27.87 -0.71 -18.01
CA THR A 305 28.99 -0.19 -17.23
C THR A 305 28.66 -0.26 -15.74
N GLU A 306 29.55 -0.86 -14.95
CA GLU A 306 29.36 -1.07 -13.52
C GLU A 306 29.11 0.28 -12.81
N ASP A 307 29.93 1.30 -13.08
CA ASP A 307 29.76 2.65 -12.53
C ASP A 307 30.04 3.75 -13.59
N PRO A 308 29.11 4.67 -13.84
CA PRO A 308 29.38 5.83 -14.68
C PRO A 308 30.46 6.71 -14.03
N HIS A 309 31.43 7.16 -14.81
CA HIS A 309 32.51 8.03 -14.30
C HIS A 309 32.02 9.32 -13.64
N HIS A 310 30.85 9.82 -14.07
CA HIS A 310 30.20 11.00 -13.53
C HIS A 310 28.79 10.64 -13.07
N TYR A 311 28.63 10.30 -11.79
CA TYR A 311 27.37 9.90 -11.18
C TYR A 311 27.20 10.57 -9.80
N PRO A 312 25.98 10.89 -9.35
CA PRO A 312 25.77 11.46 -8.02
C PRO A 312 26.26 10.50 -6.92
N ASN A 313 26.75 11.05 -5.80
CA ASN A 313 27.22 10.25 -4.65
C ASN A 313 26.06 9.63 -3.84
N VAL A 314 25.28 8.75 -4.48
CA VAL A 314 24.15 8.01 -3.93
C VAL A 314 24.17 6.58 -4.49
N PRO A 315 23.60 5.59 -3.79
CA PRO A 315 23.50 4.23 -4.33
C PRO A 315 22.75 4.22 -5.67
N ARG A 316 23.37 3.66 -6.70
CA ARG A 316 22.76 3.50 -8.02
C ARG A 316 21.74 2.36 -7.99
N PRO A 317 20.47 2.58 -8.40
CA PRO A 317 19.49 1.51 -8.50
C PRO A 317 19.91 0.41 -9.50
N ASN A 318 19.55 -0.84 -9.22
CA ASN A 318 19.86 -1.94 -10.14
C ASN A 318 19.17 -1.75 -11.50
N LEU A 319 19.65 -2.44 -12.54
CA LEU A 319 19.15 -2.26 -13.92
C LEU A 319 17.63 -2.47 -14.03
N GLY A 320 17.05 -3.43 -13.30
CA GLY A 320 15.62 -3.68 -13.36
C GLY A 320 14.80 -2.53 -12.80
N CYS A 321 15.21 -1.95 -11.67
CA CYS A 321 14.62 -0.73 -11.10
C CYS A 321 14.58 0.39 -12.14
N ARG A 322 15.72 0.61 -12.82
CA ARG A 322 15.85 1.68 -13.82
C ARG A 322 14.93 1.45 -15.01
N VAL A 323 14.90 0.23 -15.56
CA VAL A 323 14.03 -0.10 -16.70
C VAL A 323 12.55 0.05 -16.34
N ILE A 324 12.13 -0.40 -15.15
CA ILE A 324 10.74 -0.22 -14.68
C ILE A 324 10.39 1.27 -14.59
N ALA A 325 11.27 2.09 -14.00
CA ALA A 325 11.04 3.52 -13.87
C ALA A 325 10.95 4.21 -15.23
N GLN A 326 11.85 3.87 -16.17
CA GLN A 326 11.87 4.39 -17.54
C GLN A 326 10.55 4.13 -18.28
N GLN A 327 10.01 2.92 -18.15
CA GLN A 327 8.74 2.55 -18.79
C GLN A 327 7.51 3.23 -18.15
N THR A 328 7.63 3.68 -16.90
CA THR A 328 6.48 4.16 -16.13
C THR A 328 6.40 5.67 -16.01
N PHE A 329 7.54 6.38 -16.03
CA PHE A 329 7.61 7.80 -15.68
C PHE A 329 6.72 8.71 -16.53
N SER A 330 6.54 8.40 -17.81
CA SER A 330 5.66 9.16 -18.73
C SER A 330 4.20 9.23 -18.26
N LYS A 331 3.73 8.23 -17.49
CA LYS A 331 2.38 8.22 -16.89
C LYS A 331 2.28 9.00 -15.59
N LEU A 332 3.43 9.29 -14.96
CA LEU A 332 3.51 9.91 -13.62
C LEU A 332 3.86 11.39 -13.68
N ILE A 333 4.63 11.81 -14.68
CA ILE A 333 5.18 13.17 -14.79
C ILE A 333 4.12 14.26 -14.65
N ASN A 334 2.94 14.08 -15.25
CA ASN A 334 1.85 15.06 -15.17
C ASN A 334 1.29 15.16 -13.74
N GLY A 335 1.11 14.03 -13.06
CA GLY A 335 0.64 14.00 -11.66
C GLY A 335 1.64 14.69 -10.74
N ILE A 336 2.92 14.33 -10.85
CA ILE A 336 4.02 14.96 -10.09
C ILE A 336 4.03 16.48 -10.34
N SER A 337 3.98 16.90 -11.61
CA SER A 337 4.00 18.31 -12.00
C SER A 337 2.82 19.11 -11.43
N LEU A 338 1.64 18.49 -11.33
CA LEU A 338 0.46 19.10 -10.70
C LEU A 338 0.63 19.20 -9.19
N GLU A 339 1.06 18.13 -8.54
CA GLU A 339 1.24 18.06 -7.08
C GLU A 339 2.36 18.97 -6.56
N LEU A 340 3.34 19.32 -7.40
CA LEU A 340 4.35 20.34 -7.07
C LEU A 340 3.75 21.75 -6.88
N GLY A 341 2.56 22.00 -7.43
CA GLY A 341 1.81 23.24 -7.25
C GLY A 341 0.64 23.11 -6.28
N ASP A 342 0.55 22.02 -5.51
CA ASP A 342 -0.56 21.80 -4.58
C ASP A 342 -0.56 22.83 -3.45
N TRP A 343 -1.73 23.19 -2.92
CA TRP A 343 -1.85 24.16 -1.84
C TRP A 343 -1.27 23.65 -0.51
N MET A 344 -1.24 22.33 -0.29
CA MET A 344 -0.66 21.71 0.90
C MET A 344 0.87 21.54 0.77
N ALA A 345 1.63 22.14 1.69
CA ALA A 345 3.09 22.09 1.66
C ALA A 345 3.65 20.65 1.71
N ASP A 346 3.05 19.78 2.53
CA ASP A 346 3.55 18.41 2.65
C ASP A 346 3.33 17.58 1.37
N ILE A 347 2.26 17.84 0.61
CA ILE A 347 2.04 17.22 -0.71
C ILE A 347 3.14 17.67 -1.67
N ARG A 348 3.44 18.98 -1.72
CA ARG A 348 4.53 19.52 -2.54
C ARG A 348 5.88 18.91 -2.19
N VAL A 349 6.19 18.76 -0.89
CA VAL A 349 7.44 18.14 -0.42
C VAL A 349 7.54 16.68 -0.87
N ARG A 350 6.47 15.87 -0.70
CA ARG A 350 6.48 14.47 -1.13
C ARG A 350 6.60 14.33 -2.64
N SER A 351 5.93 15.19 -3.41
CA SER A 351 6.04 15.21 -4.87
C SER A 351 7.46 15.57 -5.33
N ALA A 352 8.10 16.57 -4.69
CA ALA A 352 9.48 16.94 -4.98
C ALA A 352 10.48 15.81 -4.62
N GLN A 353 10.28 15.12 -3.49
CA GLN A 353 11.05 13.93 -3.12
C GLN A 353 10.87 12.80 -4.14
N LEU A 354 9.63 12.53 -4.56
CA LEU A 354 9.34 11.50 -5.55
C LEU A 354 9.98 11.84 -6.91
N LEU A 355 10.00 13.11 -7.31
CA LEU A 355 10.69 13.56 -8.51
C LEU A 355 12.20 13.28 -8.44
N CYS A 356 12.86 13.56 -7.30
CA CYS A 356 14.27 13.21 -7.08
C CYS A 356 14.52 11.71 -7.32
N VAL A 357 13.68 10.85 -6.74
CA VAL A 357 13.79 9.40 -6.90
C VAL A 357 13.64 9.01 -8.38
N PHE A 358 12.64 9.52 -9.08
CA PHE A 358 12.43 9.15 -10.48
C PHE A 358 13.56 9.62 -11.40
N ILE A 359 14.06 10.85 -11.26
CA ILE A 359 15.16 11.33 -12.09
C ILE A 359 16.40 10.44 -11.92
N LEU A 360 16.74 10.04 -10.69
CA LEU A 360 17.82 9.10 -10.43
C LEU A 360 17.59 7.72 -11.07
N ASN A 361 16.35 7.21 -11.02
CA ASN A 361 16.05 5.88 -11.54
C ASN A 361 15.96 5.84 -13.06
N ILE A 362 15.56 6.93 -13.73
CA ILE A 362 15.46 6.93 -15.20
C ILE A 362 16.79 7.33 -15.89
N GLU A 363 17.71 7.95 -15.16
CA GLU A 363 19.03 8.38 -15.65
C GLU A 363 18.88 9.20 -16.95
N ASN A 364 19.68 8.89 -17.98
CA ASN A 364 19.73 9.60 -19.26
C ASN A 364 18.38 9.71 -19.98
N ASP A 365 17.44 8.79 -19.72
CA ASP A 365 16.08 8.84 -20.29
C ASP A 365 15.29 10.07 -19.81
N VAL A 366 15.73 10.75 -18.74
CA VAL A 366 15.14 12.03 -18.32
C VAL A 366 15.25 13.12 -19.41
N THR A 367 16.22 12.99 -20.32
CA THR A 367 16.43 13.93 -21.44
C THR A 367 15.16 14.10 -22.29
N GLN A 368 14.36 13.06 -22.50
CA GLN A 368 13.11 13.16 -23.28
C GLN A 368 11.97 13.86 -22.52
N HIS A 369 12.16 14.11 -21.22
CA HIS A 369 11.14 14.65 -20.32
C HIS A 369 11.49 16.05 -19.80
N ILE A 370 12.73 16.50 -19.95
CA ILE A 370 13.24 17.74 -19.33
C ILE A 370 12.38 18.97 -19.65
N GLU A 371 11.92 19.12 -20.89
CA GLU A 371 11.07 20.26 -21.29
C GLU A 371 9.77 20.34 -20.46
N LYS A 372 9.19 19.19 -20.08
CA LYS A 372 7.99 19.13 -19.23
C LYS A 372 8.31 19.35 -17.75
N LEU A 373 9.52 19.02 -17.31
CA LEU A 373 9.95 19.13 -15.92
C LEU A 373 10.36 20.54 -15.53
N LEU A 374 11.00 21.27 -16.43
CA LEU A 374 11.55 22.60 -16.15
C LEU A 374 10.49 23.60 -15.65
N PRO A 375 9.33 23.79 -16.31
CA PRO A 375 8.33 24.77 -15.86
C PRO A 375 7.81 24.56 -14.42
N PRO A 376 7.37 23.35 -14.00
CA PRO A 376 6.95 23.14 -12.62
C PRO A 376 8.11 23.28 -11.62
N MET A 377 9.34 22.90 -11.98
CA MET A 377 10.52 23.10 -11.13
C MET A 377 10.81 24.59 -10.90
N TYR A 378 10.73 25.42 -11.93
CA TYR A 378 10.92 26.88 -11.78
C TYR A 378 9.90 27.51 -10.85
N ARG A 379 8.63 27.13 -11.00
CA ARG A 379 7.54 27.60 -10.13
C ARG A 379 7.77 27.19 -8.69
N ALA A 380 8.15 25.93 -8.47
CA ALA A 380 8.44 25.41 -7.13
C ALA A 380 9.64 26.08 -6.44
N CYS A 381 10.49 26.79 -7.18
CA CYS A 381 11.60 27.58 -6.62
C CYS A 381 11.27 29.07 -6.40
N ASN A 382 10.10 29.57 -6.84
CA ASN A 382 9.72 31.00 -6.78
C ASN A 382 8.90 31.35 -5.51
N ASN A 383 9.52 31.27 -4.32
CA ASN A 383 8.94 31.58 -2.99
C ASN A 383 8.08 30.46 -2.35
N GLU A 384 8.56 29.23 -2.45
CA GLU A 384 7.94 28.08 -1.77
C GLU A 384 8.60 27.77 -0.41
N ASP A 385 8.02 26.79 0.30
CA ASP A 385 8.62 26.15 1.46
C ASP A 385 10.05 25.66 1.14
N ASN A 386 11.02 26.01 1.98
CA ASN A 386 12.42 25.65 1.79
C ASN A 386 12.62 24.14 1.60
N ARG A 387 11.82 23.30 2.25
CA ARG A 387 11.86 21.84 2.09
C ARG A 387 11.55 21.42 0.65
N VAL A 388 10.63 22.12 -0.03
CA VAL A 388 10.33 21.87 -1.45
C VAL A 388 11.50 22.31 -2.31
N VAL A 389 12.00 23.54 -2.07
CA VAL A 389 13.11 24.13 -2.83
C VAL A 389 14.36 23.26 -2.77
N GLU A 390 14.73 22.76 -1.58
CA GLU A 390 15.89 21.85 -1.40
C GLU A 390 15.75 20.56 -2.23
N ASN A 391 14.55 19.98 -2.30
CA ASN A 391 14.31 18.80 -3.13
C ASN A 391 14.34 19.14 -4.63
N ILE A 392 13.79 20.27 -5.04
CA ILE A 392 13.83 20.69 -6.46
C ILE A 392 15.25 21.04 -6.91
N GLU A 393 16.06 21.67 -6.05
CA GLU A 393 17.49 21.86 -6.30
C GLU A 393 18.19 20.52 -6.46
N ARG A 394 17.90 19.54 -5.59
CA ARG A 394 18.47 18.20 -5.72
C ARG A 394 18.04 17.49 -7.02
N ALA A 395 16.77 17.59 -7.40
CA ALA A 395 16.26 17.08 -8.67
C ALA A 395 16.96 17.75 -9.87
N ALA A 396 17.19 19.07 -9.80
CA ALA A 396 17.93 19.83 -10.80
C ALA A 396 19.41 19.44 -10.85
N GLU A 397 20.05 19.19 -9.70
CA GLU A 397 21.40 18.60 -9.66
C GLU A 397 21.41 17.26 -10.39
N TYR A 398 20.44 16.36 -10.17
CA TYR A 398 20.38 15.10 -10.91
C TYR A 398 20.21 15.28 -12.43
N LEU A 399 19.44 16.28 -12.88
CA LEU A 399 19.37 16.61 -14.31
C LEU A 399 20.75 16.95 -14.89
N GLY A 400 21.61 17.66 -14.15
CA GLY A 400 22.97 17.98 -14.62
C GLY A 400 23.87 16.75 -14.81
N TYR A 401 23.65 15.66 -14.07
CA TYR A 401 24.39 14.40 -14.27
C TYR A 401 23.96 13.66 -15.54
N PHE A 402 22.71 13.80 -15.97
CA PHE A 402 22.11 12.93 -17.00
C PHE A 402 21.75 13.66 -18.30
N VAL A 403 21.62 14.98 -18.29
CA VAL A 403 21.21 15.78 -19.44
C VAL A 403 22.39 16.57 -19.97
N HIS A 404 22.69 16.38 -21.25
CA HIS A 404 23.79 17.05 -21.91
C HIS A 404 23.61 18.59 -21.94
N PRO A 405 24.67 19.40 -21.70
CA PRO A 405 24.61 20.86 -21.69
C PRO A 405 23.94 21.50 -22.90
N LYS A 406 24.27 21.03 -24.10
CA LYS A 406 23.57 21.40 -25.34
C LYS A 406 22.03 21.40 -25.20
N THR A 407 21.46 20.35 -24.61
CA THR A 407 20.02 20.16 -24.53
C THR A 407 19.39 21.10 -23.52
N TYR A 408 19.92 21.16 -22.30
CA TYR A 408 19.32 22.04 -21.28
C TYR A 408 19.59 23.51 -21.60
N CYS A 409 20.75 23.90 -22.17
CA CYS A 409 21.00 25.30 -22.55
C CYS A 409 20.01 25.76 -23.62
N HIS A 410 19.71 24.91 -24.60
CA HIS A 410 18.74 25.23 -25.66
C HIS A 410 17.32 25.46 -25.13
N LEU A 411 16.96 24.85 -24.00
CA LEU A 411 15.63 25.01 -23.38
C LEU A 411 15.60 26.14 -22.35
N ILE A 412 16.64 26.23 -21.50
CA ILE A 412 16.67 27.11 -20.34
C ILE A 412 17.04 28.54 -20.74
N ILE A 413 18.03 28.74 -21.62
CA ILE A 413 18.51 30.09 -21.96
C ILE A 413 17.42 30.93 -22.62
N PRO A 414 16.69 30.46 -23.67
CA PRO A 414 15.62 31.27 -24.26
C PRO A 414 14.51 31.62 -23.26
N THR A 415 14.13 30.66 -22.40
CA THR A 415 13.11 30.88 -21.37
C THR A 415 13.54 31.94 -20.35
N LEU A 416 14.82 31.94 -19.96
CA LEU A 416 15.41 32.93 -19.08
C LEU A 416 15.56 34.31 -19.74
N GLU A 417 15.86 34.38 -21.04
CA GLU A 417 15.91 35.64 -21.80
C GLU A 417 14.54 36.32 -21.84
N GLU A 418 13.48 35.54 -22.04
CA GLU A 418 12.11 36.06 -22.10
C GLU A 418 11.55 36.44 -20.72
N SER A 419 11.78 35.60 -19.69
CA SER A 419 11.09 35.72 -18.40
C SER A 419 11.96 35.34 -17.19
N PRO A 420 13.05 36.09 -16.91
CA PRO A 420 14.00 35.73 -15.87
C PRO A 420 13.36 35.76 -14.47
N SER A 421 13.60 34.71 -13.68
CA SER A 421 13.14 34.65 -12.28
C SER A 421 14.16 33.96 -11.37
N VAL A 422 13.98 34.13 -10.05
CA VAL A 422 14.81 33.47 -9.02
C VAL A 422 14.80 31.96 -9.22
N GLY A 423 13.63 31.37 -9.44
CA GLY A 423 13.46 29.94 -9.65
C GLY A 423 14.14 29.41 -10.92
N HIS A 424 14.08 30.14 -12.02
CA HIS A 424 14.80 29.75 -13.25
C HIS A 424 16.31 29.70 -13.02
N LEU A 425 16.89 30.76 -12.44
CA LEU A 425 18.33 30.82 -12.16
C LEU A 425 18.77 29.78 -11.13
N LYS A 426 17.94 29.52 -10.12
CA LYS A 426 18.22 28.51 -9.10
C LYS A 426 18.29 27.10 -9.69
N VAL A 427 17.31 26.73 -10.52
CA VAL A 427 17.32 25.44 -11.25
C VAL A 427 18.50 25.37 -12.23
N PHE A 428 18.78 26.45 -12.97
CA PHE A 428 19.91 26.48 -13.89
C PHE A 428 21.24 26.32 -13.18
N SER A 429 21.46 27.05 -12.09
CA SER A 429 22.66 26.92 -11.24
C SER A 429 22.84 25.49 -10.74
N ALA A 430 21.78 24.83 -10.27
CA ALA A 430 21.86 23.46 -9.76
C ALA A 430 22.25 22.45 -10.87
N ILE A 431 21.70 22.59 -12.07
CA ILE A 431 22.07 21.78 -13.25
C ILE A 431 23.55 22.00 -13.63
N LEU A 432 24.00 23.26 -13.65
CA LEU A 432 25.39 23.60 -13.99
C LEU A 432 26.37 22.97 -12.99
N LYS A 433 26.05 23.06 -11.69
CA LYS A 433 26.90 22.60 -10.59
C LYS A 433 27.24 21.11 -10.65
N SER A 434 26.34 20.31 -11.22
CA SER A 434 26.45 18.86 -11.32
C SER A 434 26.73 18.37 -12.74
N SER A 435 26.91 19.27 -13.71
CA SER A 435 27.29 18.89 -15.07
C SER A 435 28.71 18.34 -15.14
N GLU A 436 28.97 17.44 -16.08
CA GLU A 436 30.31 16.91 -16.30
C GLU A 436 31.22 18.00 -16.90
N HIS A 437 32.42 18.20 -16.34
CA HIS A 437 33.38 19.22 -16.80
C HIS A 437 33.62 19.14 -18.32
N SER A 438 33.88 17.94 -18.84
CA SER A 438 34.23 17.70 -20.25
C SER A 438 33.15 18.17 -21.22
N THR A 439 31.88 18.07 -20.82
CA THR A 439 30.71 18.40 -21.67
C THR A 439 30.21 19.81 -21.44
N LEU A 440 30.41 20.39 -20.25
CA LEU A 440 30.02 21.78 -19.94
C LEU A 440 31.02 22.80 -20.51
N LEU A 441 32.31 22.48 -20.50
CA LEU A 441 33.37 23.41 -20.90
C LEU A 441 33.14 24.09 -22.27
N PRO A 442 32.67 23.40 -23.33
CA PRO A 442 32.39 24.02 -24.63
C PRO A 442 31.30 25.10 -24.61
N PHE A 443 30.45 25.13 -23.59
CA PHE A 443 29.34 26.09 -23.44
C PHE A 443 29.66 27.22 -22.45
N LEU A 444 30.84 27.19 -21.81
CA LEU A 444 31.22 28.16 -20.78
C LEU A 444 31.13 29.61 -21.28
N GLU A 445 31.68 29.88 -22.46
CA GLU A 445 31.71 31.23 -23.05
C GLU A 445 30.30 31.74 -23.37
N ASP A 446 29.45 30.89 -23.97
CA ASP A 446 28.08 31.24 -24.33
C ASP A 446 27.23 31.52 -23.08
N ILE A 447 27.34 30.67 -22.06
CA ILE A 447 26.62 30.85 -20.79
C ILE A 447 27.13 32.10 -20.08
N GLY A 448 28.45 32.34 -20.06
CA GLY A 448 29.06 33.52 -19.45
C GLY A 448 28.58 34.81 -20.11
N LYS A 449 28.59 34.87 -21.45
CA LYS A 449 28.06 36.02 -22.22
C LYS A 449 26.59 36.25 -21.94
N PHE A 450 25.78 35.19 -21.90
CA PHE A 450 24.37 35.27 -21.55
C PHE A 450 24.17 35.86 -20.14
N LEU A 451 24.88 35.32 -19.12
CA LEU A 451 24.79 35.80 -17.74
C LEU A 451 25.29 37.25 -17.57
N GLN A 452 26.15 37.77 -18.46
CA GLN A 452 26.63 39.14 -18.41
C GLN A 452 25.65 40.17 -19.00
N GLN A 453 24.64 39.74 -19.76
CA GLN A 453 23.71 40.65 -20.42
C GLN A 453 23.02 41.59 -19.40
N PRO A 454 22.94 42.92 -19.65
CA PRO A 454 22.42 43.88 -18.66
C PRO A 454 21.02 43.55 -18.12
N HIS A 455 20.11 43.10 -18.98
CA HIS A 455 18.75 42.77 -18.58
C HIS A 455 18.65 41.47 -17.76
N ILE A 456 19.67 40.62 -17.82
CA ILE A 456 19.80 39.41 -17.00
C ILE A 456 20.48 39.74 -15.67
N CYS A 457 21.62 40.45 -15.67
CA CYS A 457 22.45 40.60 -14.49
C CYS A 457 22.21 41.85 -13.64
N GLN A 458 21.48 42.87 -14.11
CA GLN A 458 21.33 44.15 -13.39
C GLN A 458 20.04 44.27 -12.56
N SER A 459 19.45 43.14 -12.14
CA SER A 459 18.28 43.14 -11.26
C SER A 459 18.59 43.75 -9.89
N LYS A 460 17.73 44.64 -9.39
CA LYS A 460 17.89 45.23 -8.05
C LYS A 460 17.49 44.29 -6.90
N LYS A 461 16.92 43.12 -7.21
CA LYS A 461 16.43 42.17 -6.19
C LYS A 461 17.57 41.31 -5.66
N ALA A 462 17.88 41.42 -4.36
CA ALA A 462 18.96 40.68 -3.72
C ALA A 462 18.87 39.16 -3.90
N ALA A 463 17.66 38.58 -3.72
CA ALA A 463 17.44 37.14 -3.91
C ALA A 463 17.75 36.67 -5.33
N TYR A 464 17.48 37.53 -6.33
CA TYR A 464 17.79 37.23 -7.73
C TYR A 464 19.31 37.32 -7.99
N GLN A 465 19.96 38.38 -7.49
CA GLN A 465 21.42 38.55 -7.60
C GLN A 465 22.18 37.38 -6.99
N LEU A 466 21.70 36.85 -5.86
CA LEU A 466 22.27 35.67 -5.25
C LEU A 466 22.28 34.47 -6.22
N GLN A 467 21.19 34.25 -6.97
CA GLN A 467 21.12 33.13 -7.91
C GLN A 467 21.96 33.35 -9.18
N ILE A 468 22.15 34.60 -9.63
CA ILE A 468 23.15 34.91 -10.68
C ILE A 468 24.54 34.50 -10.19
N LEU A 469 24.91 34.90 -8.97
CA LEU A 469 26.19 34.52 -8.36
C LEU A 469 26.31 33.00 -8.19
N SER A 470 25.22 32.30 -7.84
CA SER A 470 25.19 30.84 -7.79
C SER A 470 25.48 30.20 -9.15
N CYS A 471 24.92 30.74 -10.24
CA CYS A 471 25.23 30.27 -11.60
C CYS A 471 26.73 30.44 -11.91
N CYS A 472 27.29 31.63 -11.67
CA CYS A 472 28.71 31.89 -11.88
C CYS A 472 29.59 30.97 -11.03
N TYR A 473 29.25 30.81 -9.74
CA TYR A 473 29.97 29.92 -8.84
C TYR A 473 29.92 28.46 -9.32
N SER A 474 28.78 28.01 -9.84
CA SER A 474 28.62 26.65 -10.37
C SER A 474 29.49 26.43 -11.61
N LEU A 475 29.58 27.41 -12.52
CA LEU A 475 30.49 27.38 -13.66
C LEU A 475 31.96 27.31 -13.23
N ILE A 476 32.37 28.15 -12.28
CA ILE A 476 33.75 28.18 -11.75
C ILE A 476 34.09 26.86 -11.05
N LEU A 477 33.15 26.31 -10.26
CA LEU A 477 33.34 25.06 -9.55
C LEU A 477 33.59 23.89 -10.52
N VAL A 478 32.81 23.83 -11.60
CA VAL A 478 32.88 22.72 -12.55
C VAL A 478 34.00 22.91 -13.57
N CYS A 479 34.18 24.11 -14.15
CA CYS A 479 35.15 24.39 -15.22
C CYS A 479 36.54 24.83 -14.71
N LYS A 480 36.70 25.08 -13.40
CA LYS A 480 37.97 25.37 -12.71
C LYS A 480 38.80 26.46 -13.41
N GLU A 481 40.10 26.22 -13.61
CA GLU A 481 41.11 27.18 -14.08
C GLU A 481 40.89 27.69 -15.52
N VAL A 482 39.87 27.24 -16.25
CA VAL A 482 39.55 27.79 -17.59
C VAL A 482 38.66 29.03 -17.50
N CYS A 483 38.12 29.36 -16.32
CA CYS A 483 37.32 30.57 -16.08
C CYS A 483 38.12 31.89 -15.97
N PHE A 484 39.37 31.93 -16.46
CA PHE A 484 40.18 33.16 -16.55
C PHE A 484 39.96 33.98 -17.84
N LEU A 485 39.05 33.52 -18.72
CA LEU A 485 38.57 34.21 -19.91
C LEU A 485 37.17 34.77 -19.65
#